data_AF-A0A7Y4W7N5-F1
#
_entry.id   AF-A0A7Y4W7N5-F1
#
_cell.length_a   1.000
_cell.length_b   1.000
_cell.length_c   1.000
_cell.angle_alpha   90.00
_cell.angle_beta   90.00
_cell.angle_gamma   90.00
#
_symmetry.space_group_name_H-M   'P 1'
#
loop_
_entity.id
_entity.type
_entity.pdbx_description
1 polymer ?
#
loop_
_entity_poly.entity_id
_entity_poly.type
_entity_poly.pdbx_seq_one_letter_code
_entity_poly.pdbx_strand_id
1 'polypeptide(L)'
;MNRRELLIGAAAMAATAVSSKAFAAEHQHDHAAMAHQHTASTRNEKLIAAAADCVLKANICLQHCIELLGEGDKSMAACAKSSSQVIAMCTALEQMAAAESKYLPQLAKVCMDVCKACEEECKKTEKHPECKACKESCAVCYKECKAIAA
;
A
#
# COMPACT_ATOMS: atom_id res chain seq x y z
N MET A 1 27.61 60.51 -6.15
CA MET A 1 26.75 60.95 -5.02
C MET A 1 26.92 60.00 -3.85
N ASN A 2 26.86 60.55 -2.64
CA ASN A 2 27.63 60.14 -1.47
C ASN A 2 26.86 59.25 -0.49
N ARG A 3 27.62 58.47 0.29
CA ARG A 3 27.20 57.49 1.32
C ARG A 3 26.58 58.13 2.58
N ARG A 4 26.18 59.40 2.48
CA ARG A 4 25.73 60.26 3.58
C ARG A 4 24.21 60.46 3.66
N GLU A 5 23.45 59.99 2.67
CA GLU A 5 21.98 60.09 2.70
C GLU A 5 21.26 58.88 3.30
N LEU A 6 22.00 57.83 3.70
CA LEU A 6 21.40 56.61 4.24
C LEU A 6 21.35 56.56 5.78
N LEU A 7 21.92 57.54 6.50
CA LEU A 7 22.07 57.47 7.97
C LEU A 7 21.66 58.74 8.74
N ILE A 8 20.77 59.57 8.22
CA ILE A 8 20.21 60.71 8.97
C ILE A 8 18.70 60.69 8.83
N GLY A 9 17.98 60.46 9.93
CA GLY A 9 16.58 60.88 10.04
C GLY A 9 15.57 59.82 10.42
N ALA A 10 15.87 59.00 11.42
CA ALA A 10 14.81 58.53 12.30
C ALA A 10 14.13 59.75 12.94
N ALA A 11 12.86 60.03 12.59
CA ALA A 11 11.82 60.67 13.41
C ALA A 11 10.69 61.25 12.53
N ALA A 12 9.53 60.60 12.53
CA ALA A 12 8.22 61.26 12.65
C ALA A 12 7.12 60.19 12.62
N MET A 13 6.58 59.88 13.80
CA MET A 13 5.26 59.26 13.89
C MET A 13 4.23 60.25 13.33
N ALA A 14 3.49 59.85 12.29
CA ALA A 14 2.25 60.51 11.91
C ALA A 14 1.21 59.44 11.59
N ALA A 15 0.40 59.13 12.60
CA ALA A 15 -0.83 58.38 12.43
C ALA A 15 -1.74 59.11 11.43
N THR A 16 -2.07 58.46 10.33
CA THR A 16 -3.32 58.74 9.61
C THR A 16 -4.04 57.42 9.41
N ALA A 17 -4.98 57.17 10.33
CA ALA A 17 -5.93 56.09 10.23
C ALA A 17 -6.87 56.38 9.05
N VAL A 18 -6.70 55.66 7.95
CA VAL A 18 -7.78 55.47 6.96
C VAL A 18 -8.24 54.03 7.10
N SER A 19 -9.19 53.83 8.01
CA SER A 19 -9.84 52.55 8.26
C SER A 19 -10.74 52.21 7.07
N SER A 20 -10.17 51.62 6.02
CA SER A 20 -10.94 50.93 5.00
C SER A 20 -11.60 49.71 5.64
N LYS A 21 -12.81 49.87 6.18
CA LYS A 21 -13.67 48.76 6.62
C LYS A 21 -14.23 48.03 5.39
N ALA A 22 -13.37 47.38 4.64
CA ALA A 22 -13.77 46.49 3.57
C ALA A 22 -12.98 45.18 3.74
N PHE A 23 -13.73 44.14 4.13
CA PHE A 23 -13.36 42.72 4.18
C PHE A 23 -12.48 42.26 5.34
N ALA A 24 -13.14 41.86 6.44
CA ALA A 24 -12.97 40.53 7.03
C ALA A 24 -14.06 40.36 8.11
N ALA A 25 -15.24 39.88 7.71
CA ALA A 25 -16.10 39.22 8.66
C ALA A 25 -15.38 37.92 9.04
N GLU A 26 -14.87 37.86 10.27
CA GLU A 26 -14.29 36.67 10.88
C GLU A 26 -15.38 35.59 10.96
N HIS A 27 -15.34 34.66 10.03
CA HIS A 27 -16.10 33.42 10.14
C HIS A 27 -15.39 32.54 11.17
N GLN A 28 -15.83 32.62 12.42
CA GLN A 28 -15.44 31.70 13.47
C GLN A 28 -16.19 30.39 13.24
N HIS A 29 -15.56 29.46 12.52
CA HIS A 29 -16.01 28.08 12.44
C HIS A 29 -15.31 27.28 13.53
N ASP A 30 -16.02 27.03 14.62
CA ASP A 30 -15.60 26.06 15.64
C ASP A 30 -15.60 24.67 15.01
N HIS A 31 -14.43 24.21 14.57
CA HIS A 31 -14.19 22.81 14.26
C HIS A 31 -14.06 22.04 15.57
N ALA A 32 -15.20 21.79 16.23
CA ALA A 32 -15.28 20.79 17.27
C ALA A 32 -14.79 19.46 16.67
N ALA A 33 -13.59 19.04 17.05
CA ALA A 33 -12.98 17.81 16.60
C ALA A 33 -13.85 16.64 17.06
N MET A 34 -14.70 16.15 16.16
CA MET A 34 -15.40 14.88 16.33
C MET A 34 -14.35 13.77 16.25
N ALA A 35 -13.83 13.35 17.40
CA ALA A 35 -13.02 12.16 17.51
C ALA A 35 -13.91 10.92 17.30
N HIS A 36 -14.15 10.55 16.04
CA HIS A 36 -14.75 9.26 15.72
C HIS A 36 -13.68 8.17 15.86
N GLN A 37 -13.66 7.51 17.02
CA GLN A 37 -12.90 6.27 17.20
C GLN A 37 -13.56 5.14 16.42
N HIS A 38 -13.03 4.85 15.23
CA HIS A 38 -13.35 3.63 14.49
C HIS A 38 -12.32 2.55 14.84
N THR A 39 -12.63 1.67 15.80
CA THR A 39 -11.91 0.40 15.97
C THR A 39 -12.43 -0.59 14.93
N ALA A 40 -11.93 -0.50 13.70
CA ALA A 40 -12.29 -1.45 12.64
C ALA A 40 -11.55 -2.77 12.84
N SER A 41 -12.09 -3.66 13.68
CA SER A 41 -11.66 -5.05 13.76
C SER A 41 -12.54 -5.88 12.83
N THR A 42 -11.93 -6.55 11.85
CA THR A 42 -12.62 -7.45 10.92
C THR A 42 -12.37 -8.90 11.34
N ARG A 43 -13.33 -9.80 11.10
CA ARG A 43 -13.13 -11.24 11.36
C ARG A 43 -12.07 -11.88 10.46
N ASN A 44 -11.67 -11.19 9.40
CA ASN A 44 -10.72 -11.66 8.39
C ASN A 44 -9.33 -11.05 8.54
N GLU A 45 -9.00 -10.41 9.66
CA GLU A 45 -7.72 -9.69 9.85
C GLU A 45 -6.49 -10.52 9.48
N LYS A 46 -6.46 -11.81 9.87
CA LYS A 46 -5.36 -12.74 9.51
C LYS A 46 -5.27 -13.00 8.01
N LEU A 47 -6.41 -13.21 7.36
CA LEU A 47 -6.48 -13.44 5.91
C LEU A 47 -6.04 -12.19 5.15
N ILE A 48 -6.48 -11.01 5.58
CA ILE A 48 -6.09 -9.71 5.03
C ILE A 48 -4.57 -9.54 5.16
N ALA A 49 -4.02 -9.74 6.36
CA ALA A 49 -2.58 -9.61 6.60
C ALA A 49 -1.76 -10.60 5.76
N ALA A 50 -2.20 -11.86 5.66
CA ALA A 50 -1.53 -12.88 4.86
C ALA A 50 -1.59 -12.59 3.35
N ALA A 51 -2.73 -12.12 2.85
CA ALA A 51 -2.90 -11.74 1.45
C ALA A 51 -2.03 -10.52 1.11
N ALA A 52 -2.03 -9.49 1.97
CA ALA A 52 -1.22 -8.28 1.79
C ALA A 52 0.29 -8.58 1.82
N ASP A 53 0.77 -9.40 2.76
CA ASP A 53 2.17 -9.84 2.78
C ASP A 53 2.51 -10.67 1.53
N CYS A 54 1.61 -11.55 1.10
CA CYS A 54 1.80 -12.31 -0.14
C CYS A 54 1.95 -11.39 -1.36
N VAL A 55 1.10 -10.36 -1.49
CA VAL A 55 1.20 -9.34 -2.55
C VAL A 55 2.55 -8.61 -2.48
N LEU A 56 2.99 -8.18 -1.30
CA LEU A 56 4.27 -7.49 -1.13
C LEU A 56 5.44 -8.36 -1.59
N LYS A 57 5.52 -9.61 -1.10
CA LYS A 57 6.62 -10.52 -1.45
C LYS A 57 6.57 -10.94 -2.91
N ALA A 58 5.38 -11.14 -3.47
CA ALA A 58 5.23 -11.49 -4.88
C ALA A 58 5.62 -10.35 -5.81
N ASN A 59 5.34 -9.08 -5.47
CA ASN A 59 5.82 -7.93 -6.23
C ASN A 59 7.35 -7.87 -6.25
N ILE A 60 8.01 -8.06 -5.10
CA ILE A 60 9.48 -8.09 -5.01
C ILE A 60 10.04 -9.26 -5.84
N CYS A 61 9.46 -10.45 -5.69
CA CYS A 61 9.84 -11.64 -6.45
C CYS A 61 9.67 -11.44 -7.96
N LEU A 62 8.57 -10.82 -8.39
CA LEU A 62 8.31 -10.54 -9.80
C LEU A 62 9.37 -9.60 -10.39
N GLN A 63 9.72 -8.51 -9.69
CA GLN A 63 10.76 -7.58 -10.19
C GLN A 63 12.11 -8.28 -10.32
N HIS A 64 12.51 -9.05 -9.31
CA HIS A 64 13.72 -9.87 -9.36
C HIS A 64 13.72 -10.84 -10.57
N CYS A 65 12.59 -11.50 -10.84
CA CYS A 65 12.47 -12.38 -12.00
C CYS A 65 12.58 -11.61 -13.33
N ILE A 66 12.01 -10.41 -13.42
CA ILE A 66 12.08 -9.58 -14.63
C ILE A 66 13.51 -9.10 -14.89
N GLU A 67 14.26 -8.71 -13.86
CA GLU A 67 15.67 -8.32 -13.97
C GLU A 67 16.51 -9.47 -14.56
N LEU A 68 16.42 -10.66 -13.98
CA LEU A 68 17.13 -11.85 -14.47
C LEU A 68 16.70 -12.26 -15.88
N LEU A 69 15.42 -12.10 -16.23
CA LEU A 69 14.95 -12.32 -17.60
C LEU A 69 15.59 -11.33 -18.59
N GLY A 70 15.76 -10.07 -18.17
CA GLY A 70 16.46 -9.04 -18.94
C GLY A 70 17.94 -9.35 -19.17
N GLU A 71 18.57 -10.07 -18.24
CA GLU A 71 19.93 -10.59 -18.35
C GLU A 71 20.03 -11.90 -19.16
N GLY A 72 18.89 -12.46 -19.57
CA GLY A 72 18.80 -13.66 -20.41
C GLY A 72 18.57 -14.97 -19.65
N ASP A 73 18.40 -14.95 -18.33
CA ASP A 73 18.04 -16.15 -17.55
C ASP A 73 16.56 -16.49 -17.72
N LYS A 74 16.27 -17.26 -18.78
CA LYS A 74 14.93 -17.72 -19.12
C LYS A 74 14.33 -18.68 -18.09
N SER A 75 15.10 -19.19 -17.14
CA SER A 75 14.56 -20.11 -16.12
C SER A 75 13.58 -19.40 -15.17
N MET A 76 13.58 -18.06 -15.12
CA MET A 76 12.66 -17.27 -14.30
C MET A 76 11.27 -17.07 -14.89
N ALA A 77 11.03 -17.46 -16.15
CA ALA A 77 9.80 -17.13 -16.87
C ALA A 77 8.52 -17.67 -16.20
N ALA A 78 8.58 -18.91 -15.69
CA ALA A 78 7.44 -19.53 -15.01
C ALA A 78 7.15 -18.86 -13.66
N CYS A 79 8.21 -18.54 -12.89
CA CYS A 79 8.10 -17.86 -11.60
C CYS A 79 7.56 -16.43 -11.76
N ALA A 80 8.02 -15.68 -12.77
CA ALA A 80 7.49 -14.35 -13.09
C ALA A 80 5.99 -14.43 -13.42
N LYS A 81 5.59 -15.39 -14.27
CA LYS A 81 4.20 -15.57 -14.64
C LYS A 81 3.33 -15.89 -13.42
N SER A 82 3.70 -16.86 -12.60
CA SER A 82 2.92 -17.24 -11.41
C SER A 82 2.87 -16.11 -10.37
N SER A 83 3.98 -15.38 -10.17
CA SER A 83 4.02 -14.22 -9.28
C SER A 83 3.06 -13.12 -9.73
N SER A 84 2.97 -12.83 -11.03
CA SER A 84 1.98 -11.87 -11.55
C SER A 84 0.53 -12.28 -11.26
N GLN A 85 0.24 -13.59 -11.32
CA GLN A 85 -1.10 -14.13 -11.07
C GLN A 85 -1.44 -14.09 -9.58
N VAL A 86 -0.50 -14.45 -8.70
CA VAL A 86 -0.72 -14.41 -7.25
C VAL A 86 -0.87 -12.98 -6.74
N ILE A 87 -0.16 -11.99 -7.32
CA ILE A 87 -0.37 -10.57 -7.01
C ILE A 87 -1.83 -10.20 -7.27
N ALA A 88 -2.33 -10.43 -8.49
CA ALA A 88 -3.71 -10.07 -8.85
C ALA A 88 -4.74 -10.77 -7.95
N MET A 89 -4.55 -12.06 -7.70
CA MET A 89 -5.48 -12.87 -6.92
C MET A 89 -5.47 -12.49 -5.43
N CYS A 90 -4.30 -12.36 -4.81
CA CYS A 90 -4.19 -12.00 -3.39
C CYS A 90 -4.64 -10.56 -3.14
N THR A 91 -4.41 -9.61 -4.06
CA THR A 91 -5.00 -8.26 -3.95
C THR A 91 -6.52 -8.32 -3.96
N ALA A 92 -7.13 -9.09 -4.87
CA ALA A 92 -8.58 -9.25 -4.89
C ALA A 92 -9.11 -9.90 -3.60
N LEU A 93 -8.42 -10.93 -3.11
CA LEU A 93 -8.76 -11.61 -1.86
C LEU A 93 -8.71 -10.65 -0.67
N GLU A 94 -7.65 -9.87 -0.53
CA GLU A 94 -7.47 -8.88 0.54
C GLU A 94 -8.64 -7.89 0.58
N GLN A 95 -8.98 -7.30 -0.56
CA GLN A 95 -10.07 -6.32 -0.66
C GLN A 95 -11.44 -6.94 -0.36
N MET A 96 -11.68 -8.16 -0.85
CA MET A 96 -12.95 -8.87 -0.61
C MET A 96 -13.06 -9.34 0.84
N ALA A 97 -11.95 -9.65 1.50
CA ALA A 97 -11.87 -10.00 2.90
C ALA A 97 -12.15 -8.77 3.78
N ALA A 98 -11.56 -7.62 3.45
CA ALA A 98 -11.81 -6.34 4.12
C ALA A 98 -13.27 -5.88 3.97
N ALA A 99 -13.90 -6.16 2.82
CA ALA A 99 -15.31 -5.85 2.57
C ALA A 99 -16.30 -6.88 3.14
N GLU A 100 -15.83 -7.89 3.89
CA GLU A 100 -16.64 -9.02 4.39
C GLU A 100 -17.56 -9.64 3.32
N SER A 101 -17.02 -9.80 2.10
CA SER A 101 -17.80 -10.23 0.95
C SER A 101 -18.40 -11.63 1.12
N LYS A 102 -19.68 -11.80 0.77
CA LYS A 102 -20.33 -13.12 0.75
C LYS A 102 -19.70 -14.12 -0.24
N TYR A 103 -18.90 -13.63 -1.20
CA TYR A 103 -18.20 -14.44 -2.19
C TYR A 103 -16.79 -14.85 -1.73
N LEU A 104 -16.37 -14.41 -0.53
CA LEU A 104 -15.03 -14.65 -0.02
C LEU A 104 -14.68 -16.15 0.07
N PRO A 105 -15.55 -17.08 0.52
CA PRO A 105 -15.22 -18.50 0.55
C PRO A 105 -14.92 -19.11 -0.83
N GLN A 106 -15.65 -18.71 -1.88
CA GLN A 106 -15.42 -19.20 -3.24
C GLN A 106 -14.14 -18.59 -3.82
N LEU A 107 -13.89 -17.31 -3.55
CA LEU A 107 -12.66 -16.64 -3.97
C LEU A 107 -11.43 -17.25 -3.27
N ALA A 108 -11.54 -17.54 -1.97
CA ALA A 108 -10.48 -18.19 -1.19
C ALA A 108 -10.10 -19.54 -1.77
N LYS A 109 -11.07 -20.35 -2.23
CA LYS A 109 -10.80 -21.62 -2.92
C LYS A 109 -9.91 -21.43 -4.15
N VAL A 110 -10.23 -20.46 -5.01
CA VAL A 110 -9.41 -20.17 -6.21
C VAL A 110 -8.06 -19.59 -5.81
N CYS A 111 -8.01 -18.72 -4.80
CA CYS A 111 -6.77 -18.15 -4.33
C CYS A 111 -5.81 -19.21 -3.77
N MET A 112 -6.31 -20.25 -3.11
CA MET A 112 -5.49 -21.41 -2.71
C MET A 112 -4.76 -22.03 -3.90
N ASP A 113 -5.47 -22.31 -4.99
CA ASP A 113 -4.88 -22.95 -6.16
C ASP A 113 -3.80 -22.05 -6.81
N VAL A 114 -4.04 -20.74 -6.86
CA VAL A 114 -3.09 -19.75 -7.39
C VAL A 114 -1.86 -19.62 -6.48
N CYS A 115 -2.06 -19.51 -5.16
CA CYS A 115 -0.98 -19.48 -4.17
C CYS A 115 -0.14 -20.76 -4.26
N LYS A 116 -0.77 -21.92 -4.41
CA LYS A 116 -0.06 -23.20 -4.49
C LYS A 116 0.74 -23.31 -5.79
N ALA A 117 0.18 -22.87 -6.92
CA ALA A 117 0.91 -22.82 -8.17
C ALA A 117 2.14 -21.90 -8.07
N CYS A 118 2.00 -20.72 -7.47
CA CYS A 118 3.11 -19.81 -7.25
C CYS A 118 4.17 -20.38 -6.31
N GLU A 119 3.76 -21.02 -5.21
CA GLU A 119 4.66 -21.71 -4.27
C GLU A 119 5.55 -22.74 -4.99
N GLU A 120 4.97 -23.58 -5.85
CA GLU A 120 5.71 -24.62 -6.57
C GLU A 120 6.66 -24.04 -7.63
N GLU A 121 6.32 -22.93 -8.29
CA GLU A 121 7.25 -22.25 -9.21
C GLU A 121 8.38 -21.55 -8.45
N CYS A 122 8.06 -20.81 -7.38
CA CYS A 122 9.07 -20.17 -6.54
C CYS A 122 10.03 -21.16 -5.88
N LYS A 123 9.57 -22.38 -5.56
CA LYS A 123 10.41 -23.45 -5.02
C LYS A 123 11.52 -23.88 -5.98
N LYS A 124 11.27 -23.86 -7.30
CA LYS A 124 12.28 -24.20 -8.31
C LYS A 124 13.42 -23.19 -8.36
N THR A 125 13.19 -21.97 -7.87
CA THR A 125 14.11 -20.84 -7.91
C THR A 125 14.47 -20.33 -6.52
N GLU A 126 14.21 -21.11 -5.46
CA GLU A 126 14.34 -20.68 -4.04
C GLU A 126 15.78 -20.38 -3.59
N LYS A 127 16.77 -20.61 -4.46
CA LYS A 127 18.13 -20.09 -4.29
C LYS A 127 18.17 -18.55 -4.25
N HIS A 128 17.18 -17.89 -4.87
CA HIS A 128 16.99 -16.45 -4.78
C HIS A 128 16.16 -16.12 -3.53
N PRO A 129 16.66 -15.25 -2.63
CA PRO A 129 15.96 -14.89 -1.40
C PRO A 129 14.53 -14.38 -1.60
N GLU A 130 14.30 -13.63 -2.68
CA GLU A 130 13.01 -13.06 -3.07
C GLU A 130 12.00 -14.16 -3.43
N CYS A 131 12.46 -15.18 -4.18
CA CYS A 131 11.64 -16.34 -4.53
C CYS A 131 11.31 -17.16 -3.29
N LYS A 132 12.28 -17.36 -2.38
CA LYS A 132 12.04 -18.06 -1.11
C LYS A 132 11.01 -17.33 -0.24
N ALA A 133 11.12 -16.02 -0.11
CA ALA A 133 10.17 -15.22 0.66
C ALA A 133 8.76 -15.26 0.06
N CYS A 134 8.64 -15.19 -1.27
CA CYS A 134 7.35 -15.32 -1.96
C CYS A 134 6.72 -16.70 -1.78
N LYS A 135 7.51 -17.77 -1.89
CA LYS A 135 7.07 -19.14 -1.60
C LYS A 135 6.50 -19.26 -0.18
N GLU A 136 7.21 -18.74 0.81
CA GLU A 136 6.81 -18.80 2.22
C GLU A 136 5.51 -18.01 2.47
N SER A 137 5.37 -16.81 1.90
CA SER A 137 4.14 -16.02 2.03
C SER A 137 2.95 -16.64 1.27
N CYS A 138 3.18 -17.25 0.10
CA CYS A 138 2.17 -18.04 -0.61
C CYS A 138 1.64 -19.19 0.27
N ALA A 139 2.52 -19.90 0.97
CA ALA A 139 2.14 -20.99 1.87
C ALA A 139 1.33 -20.50 3.08
N VAL A 140 1.63 -19.30 3.60
CA VAL A 140 0.84 -18.67 4.67
C VAL A 140 -0.55 -18.27 4.15
N CYS A 141 -0.62 -17.55 3.03
CA CYS A 141 -1.89 -17.13 2.43
C CYS A 141 -2.78 -18.34 2.08
N TYR A 142 -2.18 -19.41 1.54
CA TYR A 142 -2.88 -20.69 1.29
C TYR A 142 -3.55 -21.25 2.55
N LYS A 143 -2.85 -21.24 3.70
CA LYS A 143 -3.40 -21.77 4.96
C LYS A 143 -4.59 -20.95 5.45
N GLU A 144 -4.51 -19.62 5.39
CA GLU A 144 -5.62 -18.75 5.79
C GLU A 144 -6.81 -18.89 4.82
N CYS A 145 -6.55 -19.01 3.51
CA CYS A 145 -7.62 -19.29 2.54
C CYS A 145 -8.30 -20.64 2.83
N LYS A 146 -7.52 -21.68 3.12
CA LYS A 146 -8.02 -23.03 3.43
C LYS A 146 -8.95 -23.05 4.64
N ALA A 147 -8.75 -22.15 5.61
CA ALA A 147 -9.59 -22.07 6.80
C ALA A 147 -11.02 -21.59 6.51
N ILE A 148 -11.24 -20.92 5.37
CA ILE A 148 -12.53 -20.30 5.03
C ILE A 148 -13.12 -20.75 3.68
N ALA A 149 -12.37 -21.50 2.88
CA ALA A 149 -12.79 -21.94 1.56
C ALA A 149 -14.01 -22.88 1.61
N ALA A 150 -14.89 -22.77 0.60
CA ALA A 150 -16.07 -23.61 0.38
C ALA A 150 -15.90 -24.57 -0.82
#